data_AF-A0A445MZV5-F1
#
_entry.id   AF-A0A445MZV5-F1
#
_cell.length_a   1.000
_cell.length_b   1.000
_cell.length_c   1.000
_cell.angle_alpha   90.00
_cell.angle_beta   90.00
_cell.angle_gamma   90.00
#
_symmetry.space_group_name_H-M   'P 1'
#
loop_
_entity.id
_entity.type
_entity.pdbx_description
1 polymer ?
#
loop_
_entity_poly.entity_id
_entity_poly.type
_entity_poly.pdbx_seq_one_letter_code
_entity_poly.pdbx_strand_id
1 'polypeptide(L)' 'MDILFTGTAGILKAALRECEITVEQADEILQKMIENGFYSPIRCIDDTYQ' A
#
# COMPACT_ATOMS: atom_id res chain seq x y z
N MET A 1 4.74 2.53 -17.29
CA MET A 1 4.46 3.82 -16.62
C MET A 1 4.81 3.58 -15.17
N ASP A 2 6.03 3.90 -14.77
CA ASP A 2 6.47 3.77 -13.38
C ASP A 2 5.68 4.76 -12.54
N ILE A 3 4.60 4.28 -11.93
CA ILE A 3 3.96 5.02 -10.85
C ILE A 3 4.98 5.00 -9.71
N LEU A 4 5.76 6.08 -9.60
CA LEU A 4 6.46 6.39 -8.37
C LEU A 4 5.40 6.41 -7.28
N PHE A 5 5.36 5.37 -6.44
CA PHE A 5 4.41 5.29 -5.33
C PHE A 5 4.71 6.44 -4.37
N THR A 6 4.04 7.58 -4.55
CA THR A 6 4.14 8.73 -3.66
C THR A 6 2.90 8.76 -2.78
N GLY A 7 3.09 8.80 -1.46
CA GLY A 7 2.01 8.78 -0.46
C GLY A 7 2.06 7.54 0.41
N THR A 8 0.98 7.29 1.16
CA THR A 8 0.87 6.20 2.14
C THR A 8 1.00 4.81 1.52
N ALA A 9 0.59 4.62 0.26
CA ALA A 9 0.84 3.39 -0.50
C ALA A 9 2.34 3.11 -0.70
N GLY A 10 3.17 4.16 -0.88
CA GLY A 10 4.62 4.01 -0.99
C GLY A 10 5.28 3.60 0.33
N ILE A 11 4.77 4.11 1.45
CA ILE A 11 5.21 3.72 2.80
C ILE A 11 4.88 2.25 3.06
N LEU A 12 3.66 1.82 2.74
CA LEU A 12 3.25 0.42 2.90
C LEU A 12 4.10 -0.52 2.02
N LYS A 13 4.40 -0.12 0.78
CA LYS A 13 5.28 -0.90 -0.11
C LYS A 13 6.73 -0.97 0.40
N ALA A 14 7.25 0.10 1.00
CA ALA A 14 8.56 0.09 1.64
C ALA A 14 8.59 -0.84 2.86
N ALA A 15 7.60 -0.75 3.75
CA ALA A 15 7.46 -1.62 4.92
C ALA A 15 7.32 -3.11 4.53
N LEU A 16 6.62 -3.40 3.43
CA LEU A 16 6.56 -4.72 2.82
C LEU A 16 7.92 -5.22 2.34
N ARG A 17 8.66 -4.37 1.62
CA ARG A 17 10.01 -4.71 1.13
C ARG A 17 11.01 -4.97 2.26
N GLU A 18 10.85 -4.28 3.38
CA GLU A 18 11.67 -4.47 4.58
C GLU A 18 11.18 -5.62 5.48
N CYS A 19 10.15 -6.37 5.04
CA CYS A 19 9.51 -7.45 5.78
C CYS A 19 8.97 -7.03 7.17
N GLU A 20 8.66 -5.74 7.36
CA GLU A 20 8.07 -5.23 8.61
C GLU A 20 6.59 -5.56 8.72
N ILE A 21 5.89 -5.70 7.58
CA ILE A 21 4.48 -6.07 7.49
C ILE A 21 4.26 -7.08 6.36
N THR A 22 3.24 -7.92 6.48
CA THR A 22 2.79 -8.82 5.40
C THR A 22 1.88 -8.09 4.41
N VAL A 23 1.63 -8.72 3.25
CA VAL A 23 0.74 -8.16 2.22
C VAL A 23 -0.67 -7.97 2.77
N GLU A 24 -1.15 -8.94 3.54
CA GLU A 24 -2.46 -8.89 4.19
C GLU A 24 -2.56 -7.73 5.18
N GLN A 25 -1.50 -7.47 5.95
CA GLN A 25 -1.44 -6.35 6.87
C GLN A 25 -1.41 -5.01 6.14
N ALA A 26 -0.65 -4.93 5.04
CA ALA A 26 -0.60 -3.73 4.21
C ALA A 26 -1.97 -3.42 3.59
N ASP A 27 -2.69 -4.44 3.13
CA ASP A 27 -4.06 -4.34 2.61
C ASP A 27 -5.06 -3.91 3.68
N GLU A 28 -4.99 -4.48 4.87
CA GLU A 28 -5.84 -4.11 5.99
C GLU A 28 -5.63 -2.64 6.38
N ILE A 29 -4.37 -2.19 6.43
CA ILE A 29 -4.05 -0.78 6.71
C ILE A 29 -4.60 0.11 5.60
N LEU A 30 -4.38 -0.25 4.33
CA LEU A 30 -4.89 0.52 3.19
C LEU A 30 -6.42 0.66 3.23
N GLN A 31 -7.14 -0.42 3.53
CA GLN A 31 -8.59 -0.37 3.67
C GLN A 31 -9.03 0.57 4.80
N LYS A 32 -8.42 0.46 5.98
CA LYS A 32 -8.72 1.37 7.10
C LYS A 32 -8.47 2.82 6.73
N MET A 33 -7.42 3.11 5.97
CA MET A 33 -7.17 4.46 5.48
C MET A 33 -8.29 4.95 4.56
N ILE A 34 -8.71 4.14 3.59
CA ILE A 34 -9.81 4.48 2.68
C ILE A 34 -11.11 4.72 3.46
N GLU A 35 -11.43 3.86 4.43
CA GLU A 35 -12.60 4.00 5.30
C GLU A 35 -12.59 5.30 6.11
N ASN A 36 -11.39 5.78 6.49
CA ASN A 36 -11.20 7.08 7.17
C ASN A 36 -11.19 8.28 6.21
N GLY A 37 -11.50 8.08 4.93
CA GLY A 37 -11.65 9.14 3.93
C GLY A 37 -10.36 9.51 3.19
N PHE A 38 -9.29 8.72 3.32
CA PHE A 38 -8.08 8.92 2.53
C PHE A 38 -8.32 8.46 1.09
N TYR A 39 -7.94 9.31 0.13
CA TYR A 39 -7.94 8.92 -1.27
C TYR A 39 -6.81 7.92 -1.54
N SER A 40 -7.16 6.79 -2.14
CA SER A 40 -6.19 5.82 -2.66
C SER A 40 -6.45 5.52 -4.14
N PRO A 41 -5.44 5.62 -5.01
CA PRO A 41 -5.54 5.21 -6.41
C PRO A 41 -5.53 3.68 -6.59
N ILE A 42 -5.17 2.93 -5.52
CA ILE A 42 -5.11 1.47 -5.51
C ILE A 42 -6.07 0.90 -4.45
N ARG A 43 -6.63 -0.28 -4.72
CA ARG A 43 -7.57 -0.96 -3.81
C ARG A 43 -6.93 -2.06 -2.95
N CYS A 44 -5.76 -2.52 -3.38
CA CYS A 44 -4.92 -3.47 -2.68
C CYS A 44 -3.44 -3.17 -3.01
N ILE A 45 -2.56 -3.48 -2.07
CA ILE A 45 -1.12 -3.54 -2.22
C ILE A 45 -0.80 -4.92 -2.78
N ASP A 46 -0.91 -5.07 -4.10
CA ASP A 46 -0.44 -6.27 -4.78
C ASP A 46 1.07 -6.15 -5.05
N ASP A 47 1.85 -7.14 -4.61
CA ASP A 47 3.31 -7.19 -4.83
C ASP A 47 3.68 -7.58 -6.28
N THR A 48 2.70 -7.85 -7.14
CA THR A 48 2.94 -8.30 -8.53
C THR A 48 3.38 -7.21 -9.52
N TYR A 49 3.56 -5.96 -9.10
CA TYR A 49 4.18 -4.92 -9.95
C TYR A 49 5.71 -4.96 -9.84
N GLN A 50 6.34 -5.79 -10.68
CA GLN A 50 7.74 -5.65 -11.12
C GLN A 50 7.92 -4.48 -12.10
#